data_AF-A0A0F9RGT6-F1
#
_entry.id   AF-A0A0F9RGT6-F1
#
_cell.length_a   1.000
_cell.length_b   1.000
_cell.length_c   1.000
_cell.angle_alpha   90.00
_cell.angle_beta   90.00
_cell.angle_gamma   90.00
#
_symmetry.space_group_name_H-M   'P 1'
#
loop_
_entity.id
_entity.type
_entity.pdbx_description
1 polymer ?
#
loop_
_entity_poly.entity_id
_entity_poly.type
_entity_poly.pdbx_seq_one_letter_code
_entity_poly.pdbx_strand_id
1 'polypeptide(L)'
;MSLPTRQPPNAWISFLAHLLFILSAWTLFIKYLFPIGYALAYGEPWARYIYWDLWPLAHVWLGWALLTRPRYTRALAVGMSIIEIVIICTLFVRFLADPDWSIWRTNWFVNKVFVLTCFVLVLASTVPIQKNLRERPL
;
A
#
# COMPACT_ATOMS: atom_id res chain seq x y z
N MET A 1 29.48 -25.52 10.41
CA MET A 1 28.50 -25.39 9.31
C MET A 1 27.91 -23.99 9.39
N SER A 2 28.43 -23.03 8.61
CA SER A 2 27.91 -21.66 8.57
C SER A 2 26.61 -21.65 7.78
N LEU A 3 25.50 -21.24 8.42
CA LEU A 3 24.24 -21.04 7.70
C LEU A 3 24.46 -20.05 6.55
N PRO A 4 23.89 -20.27 5.36
CA PRO A 4 23.99 -19.31 4.27
C PRO A 4 23.44 -17.97 4.76
N THR A 5 24.31 -16.97 4.84
CA THR A 5 23.92 -15.60 5.18
C THR A 5 22.99 -15.10 4.09
N ARG A 6 21.72 -14.93 4.43
CA ARG A 6 20.71 -14.35 3.54
C ARG A 6 21.20 -12.96 3.15
N GLN A 7 21.47 -12.73 1.86
CA GLN A 7 21.87 -11.40 1.42
C GLN A 7 20.80 -10.37 1.84
N PRO A 8 21.18 -9.15 2.21
CA PRO A 8 20.21 -8.11 2.50
C PRO A 8 19.34 -7.83 1.26
N PRO A 9 18.07 -7.46 1.44
CA PRO A 9 17.25 -6.99 0.32
C PRO A 9 17.94 -5.79 -0.36
N ASN A 10 17.74 -5.66 -1.67
CA ASN A 10 18.30 -4.50 -2.38
C ASN A 10 17.69 -3.19 -1.80
N ALA A 11 18.40 -2.08 -1.96
CA ALA A 11 17.98 -0.80 -1.38
C ALA A 11 16.57 -0.37 -1.84
N TRP A 12 16.22 -0.69 -3.09
CA TRP A 12 14.91 -0.39 -3.67
C TRP A 12 13.75 -1.15 -3.02
N ILE A 13 13.88 -2.47 -2.84
CA ILE A 13 12.89 -3.31 -2.17
C ILE A 13 12.79 -2.92 -0.69
N SER A 14 13.91 -2.56 -0.07
CA SER A 14 13.91 -2.00 1.28
C SER A 14 13.11 -0.70 1.31
N PHE A 15 13.35 0.23 0.38
CA PHE A 15 12.58 1.47 0.28
C PHE A 15 11.07 1.20 0.13
N LEU A 16 10.66 0.30 -0.77
CA LEU A 16 9.25 -0.04 -0.96
C LEU A 16 8.61 -0.64 0.31
N ALA A 17 9.35 -1.47 1.05
CA ALA A 17 8.87 -2.01 2.32
C ALA A 17 8.65 -0.92 3.37
N HIS A 18 9.59 0.02 3.51
CA HIS A 18 9.45 1.14 4.44
C HIS A 18 8.34 2.10 4.02
N LEU A 19 8.16 2.33 2.71
CA LEU A 19 7.04 3.09 2.18
C LEU A 19 5.70 2.45 2.58
N LEU A 20 5.56 1.13 2.48
CA LEU A 20 4.36 0.42 2.95
C LEU A 20 4.11 0.63 4.45
N PHE A 21 5.16 0.61 5.28
CA PHE A 21 5.01 0.90 6.72
C PHE A 21 4.56 2.33 6.99
N ILE A 22 5.11 3.31 6.27
CA ILE A 22 4.69 4.71 6.37
C ILE A 22 3.22 4.86 5.96
N LEU A 23 2.80 4.25 4.84
CA LEU A 23 1.41 4.29 4.38
C LEU A 23 0.44 3.59 5.34
N SER A 24 0.89 2.52 5.99
CA SER A 24 0.14 1.84 7.04
C SER A 24 -0.08 2.76 8.23
N ALA A 25 1.00 3.39 8.73
CA ALA A 25 0.95 4.33 9.84
C ALA A 25 0.07 5.57 9.50
N TRP A 26 0.19 6.08 8.29
CA TRP A 26 -0.64 7.19 7.80
C TRP A 26 -2.12 6.81 7.69
N THR A 27 -2.41 5.59 7.24
CA THR A 27 -3.79 5.07 7.22
C THR A 27 -4.34 4.96 8.64
N LEU A 28 -3.54 4.51 9.62
CA LEU A 28 -3.96 4.50 11.03
C LEU A 28 -4.23 5.93 11.53
N PHE A 29 -3.40 6.88 11.13
CA PHE A 29 -3.61 8.29 11.47
C PHE A 29 -4.95 8.82 10.94
N ILE A 30 -5.21 8.65 9.64
CA ILE A 30 -6.43 9.19 9.00
C ILE A 30 -7.69 8.45 9.45
N LYS A 31 -7.63 7.14 9.72
CA LYS A 31 -8.82 6.34 10.04
C LYS A 31 -9.18 6.25 11.51
N TYR A 32 -8.20 6.49 12.39
CA TYR A 32 -8.39 6.34 13.84
C TYR A 32 -7.99 7.62 14.58
N LEU A 33 -6.72 8.03 14.53
CA LEU A 33 -6.23 9.16 15.34
C LEU A 33 -6.95 10.48 15.03
N PHE A 34 -7.09 10.82 13.75
CA PHE A 34 -7.73 12.07 13.33
C PHE A 34 -9.25 12.08 13.64
N PRO A 35 -10.04 11.03 13.31
CA PRO A 35 -11.44 10.93 13.71
C PRO A 35 -11.68 10.92 15.23
N ILE A 36 -10.82 10.24 16.00
CA ILE A 36 -10.90 10.24 17.46
C ILE A 36 -10.64 11.65 18.00
N GLY A 37 -9.58 12.31 17.53
CA GLY A 37 -9.27 13.69 17.92
C GLY A 37 -10.41 14.65 17.60
N TYR A 38 -11.00 14.51 16.41
CA TYR A 38 -12.19 15.26 16.02
C TYR A 38 -13.37 14.99 16.97
N ALA A 39 -13.74 13.73 17.19
CA ALA A 39 -14.86 13.37 18.06
C ALA A 39 -14.69 13.95 19.48
N LEU A 40 -13.50 13.81 20.06
CA LEU A 40 -13.20 14.35 21.39
C LEU A 40 -13.28 15.88 21.43
N ALA A 41 -12.80 16.58 20.40
CA ALA A 41 -12.84 18.05 20.33
C ALA A 41 -14.27 18.59 20.24
N TYR A 42 -15.20 17.83 19.64
CA TYR A 42 -16.60 18.23 19.46
C TYR A 42 -17.57 17.56 20.44
N GLY A 43 -17.06 16.87 21.48
CA GLY A 43 -17.89 16.26 22.53
C GLY A 43 -18.72 15.07 22.05
N GLU A 44 -18.32 14.41 20.98
CA GLU A 44 -18.99 13.25 20.41
C GLU A 44 -18.38 11.92 20.92
N PRO A 45 -19.11 10.79 20.83
CA PRO A 45 -18.55 9.48 21.16
C PRO A 45 -17.29 9.18 20.34
N TRP A 46 -16.18 8.84 21.01
CA TRP A 46 -14.86 8.70 20.39
C TRP A 46 -14.81 7.70 19.22
N ALA A 47 -15.66 6.68 19.23
CA ALA A 47 -15.71 5.64 18.20
C ALA A 47 -16.63 5.96 17.00
N ARG A 48 -17.36 7.09 17.04
CA ARG A 48 -18.43 7.39 16.07
C ARG A 48 -17.95 7.41 14.62
N TYR A 49 -16.74 7.90 14.39
CA TYR A 49 -16.18 8.14 13.07
C TYR A 49 -15.05 7.16 12.70
N ILE A 50 -14.88 6.09 13.48
CA ILE A 50 -13.83 5.09 13.22
C ILE A 50 -14.28 4.18 12.09
N TYR A 51 -13.47 4.12 11.03
CA TYR A 51 -13.65 3.16 9.95
C TYR A 51 -12.74 1.95 10.16
N TRP A 52 -13.36 0.82 10.49
CA TRP A 52 -12.65 -0.44 10.63
C TRP A 52 -12.12 -0.92 9.29
N ASP A 53 -10.80 -1.07 9.24
CA ASP A 53 -10.09 -1.53 8.06
C ASP A 53 -8.85 -2.32 8.43
N LEU A 54 -8.69 -3.47 7.79
CA LEU A 54 -7.56 -4.38 7.95
C LEU A 54 -6.44 -4.13 6.92
N TRP A 55 -6.64 -3.25 5.93
CA TRP A 55 -5.62 -2.91 4.94
C TRP A 55 -4.25 -2.52 5.53
N PRO A 56 -4.15 -1.74 6.64
CA PRO A 56 -2.86 -1.45 7.26
C PRO A 56 -2.08 -2.69 7.69
N LEU A 57 -2.77 -3.71 8.24
CA LEU A 57 -2.12 -4.97 8.63
C LEU A 57 -1.60 -5.71 7.40
N ALA A 58 -2.38 -5.68 6.33
CA ALA A 58 -2.05 -6.31 5.07
C ALA A 58 -0.82 -5.64 4.42
N HIS A 59 -0.73 -4.30 4.45
CA HIS A 59 0.44 -3.53 3.99
C HIS A 59 1.68 -3.82 4.83
N VAL A 60 1.54 -3.86 6.16
CA VAL A 60 2.65 -4.26 7.07
C VAL A 60 3.11 -5.69 6.75
N TRP A 61 2.19 -6.62 6.53
CA TRP A 61 2.53 -8.00 6.17
C TRP A 61 3.32 -8.07 4.87
N LEU A 62 2.91 -7.34 3.83
CA LEU A 62 3.65 -7.25 2.58
C LEU A 62 5.02 -6.59 2.76
N GLY A 63 5.11 -5.47 3.51
CA GLY A 63 6.37 -4.81 3.80
C GLY A 63 7.36 -5.74 4.52
N TRP A 64 6.88 -6.48 5.52
CA TRP A 64 7.65 -7.51 6.19
C TRP A 64 8.07 -8.64 5.22
N ALA A 65 7.18 -9.09 4.34
CA ALA A 65 7.50 -10.13 3.36
C ALA A 65 8.56 -9.65 2.36
N LEU A 66 8.54 -8.38 1.94
CA LEU A 66 9.57 -7.81 1.07
C LEU A 66 10.96 -7.81 1.73
N LEU A 67 11.03 -7.56 3.03
CA LEU A 67 12.29 -7.58 3.78
C LEU A 67 12.78 -9.01 4.07
N THR A 68 11.88 -9.89 4.52
CA THR A 68 12.24 -11.26 4.94
C THR A 68 12.27 -12.25 3.79
N ARG A 69 11.69 -11.93 2.63
CA ARG A 69 11.66 -12.74 1.40
C ARG A 69 11.25 -14.21 1.61
N PRO A 70 10.12 -14.54 2.28
CA PRO A 70 9.56 -15.89 2.28
C PRO A 70 9.22 -16.36 0.85
N ARG A 71 9.05 -17.67 0.65
CA ARG A 71 8.83 -18.26 -0.70
C ARG A 71 7.61 -17.68 -1.43
N TYR A 72 6.59 -17.26 -0.69
CA TYR A 72 5.36 -16.71 -1.24
C TYR A 72 5.41 -15.19 -1.51
N THR A 73 6.52 -14.49 -1.21
CA THR A 73 6.61 -13.01 -1.30
C THR A 73 6.18 -12.48 -2.66
N ARG A 74 6.64 -13.14 -3.75
CA ARG A 74 6.30 -12.70 -5.11
C ARG A 74 4.81 -12.84 -5.39
N ALA A 75 4.22 -13.97 -5.02
CA ALA A 75 2.78 -14.20 -5.19
C ALA A 75 1.95 -13.21 -4.37
N LEU A 76 2.36 -12.96 -3.12
CA LEU A 76 1.73 -11.97 -2.24
C LEU A 76 1.82 -10.56 -2.83
N ALA A 77 3.00 -10.13 -3.26
CA ALA A 77 3.21 -8.80 -3.82
C ALA A 77 2.39 -8.57 -5.10
N VAL A 78 2.42 -9.52 -6.03
CA VAL A 78 1.63 -9.43 -7.28
C VAL A 78 0.14 -9.44 -6.98
N GLY A 79 -0.33 -10.41 -6.18
CA GLY A 79 -1.76 -10.54 -5.86
C GLY A 79 -2.30 -9.31 -5.14
N MET A 80 -1.58 -8.84 -4.12
CA MET A 80 -1.98 -7.65 -3.37
C MET A 80 -1.95 -6.38 -4.21
N SER A 81 -0.91 -6.19 -5.04
CA SER A 81 -0.84 -5.06 -5.97
C SER A 81 -2.03 -5.03 -6.93
N ILE A 82 -2.37 -6.16 -7.56
CA ILE A 82 -3.50 -6.21 -8.49
C ILE A 82 -4.81 -5.86 -7.76
N ILE A 83 -5.05 -6.47 -6.60
CA ILE A 83 -6.28 -6.23 -5.83
C ILE A 83 -6.39 -4.75 -5.43
N GLU A 84 -5.34 -4.17 -4.86
CA GLU A 84 -5.34 -2.76 -4.44
C GLU A 84 -5.51 -1.80 -5.63
N ILE A 85 -4.79 -2.03 -6.73
CA ILE A 85 -4.93 -1.20 -7.94
C ILE A 85 -6.38 -1.23 -8.44
N VAL A 86 -7.00 -2.41 -8.56
CA VAL A 86 -8.39 -2.54 -9.04
C VAL A 86 -9.37 -1.83 -8.10
N ILE A 87 -9.22 -2.03 -6.79
CA ILE A 87 -10.09 -1.39 -5.79
C ILE A 87 -9.95 0.13 -5.86
N ILE A 88 -8.73 0.65 -5.86
CA ILE A 88 -8.49 2.10 -5.82
C ILE A 88 -8.95 2.75 -7.13
N CYS A 89 -8.66 2.16 -8.28
CA CYS A 89 -9.17 2.66 -9.56
C CYS A 89 -10.70 2.70 -9.58
N THR A 90 -11.37 1.67 -9.06
CA THR A 90 -12.84 1.65 -8.94
C THR A 90 -13.34 2.78 -8.03
N LEU A 91 -12.67 3.00 -6.90
CA LEU A 91 -13.01 4.07 -5.96
C LEU A 91 -12.80 5.47 -6.58
N PHE A 92 -11.73 5.64 -7.36
CA PHE A 92 -11.48 6.89 -8.08
C PHE A 92 -12.51 7.14 -9.18
N VAL A 93 -12.88 6.13 -9.97
CA VAL A 93 -13.96 6.29 -10.96
C VAL A 93 -15.25 6.75 -10.29
N ARG A 94 -15.62 6.17 -9.14
CA ARG A 94 -16.80 6.58 -8.38
C ARG A 94 -16.67 8.00 -7.80
N PHE A 95 -15.50 8.36 -7.28
CA PHE A 95 -15.26 9.69 -6.73
C PHE A 95 -15.27 10.79 -7.80
N LEU A 96 -14.66 10.54 -8.96
CA LEU A 96 -14.59 11.51 -10.06
C LEU A 96 -15.93 11.73 -10.76
N ALA A 97 -16.89 10.81 -10.60
CA ALA A 97 -18.24 10.98 -11.13
C ALA A 97 -19.03 12.09 -10.41
N ASP A 98 -18.78 12.29 -9.11
CA ASP A 98 -19.40 13.34 -8.30
C ASP A 98 -18.45 13.73 -7.14
N PRO A 99 -17.45 14.60 -7.41
CA PRO A 99 -16.37 14.85 -6.46
C PRO A 99 -16.79 15.81 -5.34
N ASP A 100 -16.63 15.37 -4.10
CA ASP A 100 -16.66 16.23 -2.90
C ASP A 100 -15.22 16.49 -2.43
N TRP A 101 -14.84 17.75 -2.27
CA TRP A 101 -13.51 18.19 -1.84
C TRP A 101 -13.45 18.64 -0.38
N SER A 102 -14.41 18.20 0.44
CA SER A 102 -14.31 18.33 1.89
C SER A 102 -12.96 17.83 2.43
N ILE A 103 -12.52 18.36 3.57
CA ILE A 103 -11.23 17.99 4.18
C ILE A 103 -11.09 16.47 4.37
N TRP A 104 -12.18 15.79 4.69
CA TRP A 104 -12.23 14.33 4.87
C TRP A 104 -12.01 13.60 3.54
N ARG A 105 -12.71 14.02 2.49
CA ARG A 105 -12.58 13.40 1.16
C ARG A 105 -11.25 13.71 0.52
N THR A 106 -10.72 14.92 0.69
CA THR A 106 -9.39 15.30 0.21
C THR A 106 -8.29 14.46 0.89
N ASN A 107 -8.33 14.32 2.23
CA ASN A 107 -7.39 13.44 2.95
C ASN A 107 -7.47 11.99 2.47
N TRP A 108 -8.69 11.47 2.26
CA TRP A 108 -8.90 10.15 1.69
C TRP A 108 -8.33 10.01 0.28
N PHE A 109 -8.58 11.00 -0.59
CA PHE A 109 -8.12 11.01 -1.98
C PHE A 109 -6.59 10.99 -2.05
N VAL A 110 -5.93 11.89 -1.31
CA VAL A 110 -4.47 11.96 -1.22
C VAL A 110 -3.90 10.62 -0.76
N ASN A 111 -4.46 10.03 0.30
CA ASN A 111 -4.05 8.71 0.77
C ASN A 111 -4.17 7.65 -0.34
N LYS A 112 -5.28 7.62 -1.07
CA LYS A 112 -5.48 6.65 -2.16
C LYS A 112 -4.51 6.85 -3.33
N VAL A 113 -4.10 8.08 -3.63
CA VAL A 113 -3.08 8.35 -4.65
C VAL A 113 -1.74 7.72 -4.23
N PHE A 114 -1.29 7.98 -2.99
CA PHE A 114 -0.03 7.41 -2.51
C PHE A 114 -0.04 5.88 -2.44
N VAL A 115 -1.14 5.29 -1.97
CA VAL A 115 -1.30 3.83 -1.93
C VAL A 115 -1.28 3.25 -3.34
N LEU A 116 -2.00 3.84 -4.29
CA LEU A 116 -1.99 3.40 -5.69
C LEU A 116 -0.57 3.47 -6.29
N THR A 117 0.12 4.60 -6.12
CA THR A 117 1.51 4.75 -6.60
C THR A 117 2.42 3.69 -6.00
N CYS A 118 2.32 3.43 -4.70
CA CYS A 118 3.11 2.39 -4.05
C CYS A 118 2.87 1.00 -4.66
N PHE A 119 1.61 0.59 -4.84
CA PHE A 119 1.30 -0.73 -5.38
C PHE A 119 1.64 -0.88 -6.86
N VAL A 120 1.58 0.20 -7.65
CA VAL A 120 2.12 0.23 -9.02
C VAL A 120 3.63 -0.01 -9.01
N LEU A 121 4.38 0.68 -8.12
CA LEU A 121 5.82 0.48 -8.00
C LEU A 121 6.18 -0.95 -7.54
N VAL A 122 5.44 -1.49 -6.58
CA VAL A 122 5.62 -2.89 -6.13
C VAL A 122 5.36 -3.88 -7.27
N LEU A 123 4.30 -3.67 -8.06
CA LEU A 123 3.99 -4.54 -9.20
C LEU A 123 5.08 -4.47 -10.26
N ALA A 124 5.48 -3.25 -10.66
CA ALA A 124 6.55 -3.04 -11.62
C ALA A 124 7.88 -3.67 -11.18
N SER A 125 8.14 -3.72 -9.87
CA SER A 125 9.36 -4.31 -9.30
C SER A 125 9.33 -5.85 -9.22
N THR A 126 8.16 -6.46 -9.35
CA THR A 126 7.94 -7.91 -9.16
C THR A 126 7.63 -8.65 -10.46
N VAL A 127 7.18 -7.92 -11.49
CA VAL A 127 7.04 -8.42 -12.86
C VAL A 127 8.41 -8.34 -13.55
N PRO A 128 8.99 -9.45 -14.02
CA PRO A 128 10.22 -9.40 -14.79
C PRO A 128 9.97 -8.63 -16.09
N ILE A 129 10.71 -7.55 -16.32
CA ILE A 129 10.79 -6.93 -17.65
C ILE A 129 11.40 -8.00 -18.57
N GLN A 130 10.62 -8.56 -19.49
CA GLN A 130 11.16 -9.43 -20.53
C GLN A 130 12.14 -8.61 -21.37
N LYS A 131 13.44 -8.72 -21.08
CA LYS A 131 14.52 -8.13 -21.89
C LYS A 131 14.84 -8.93 -23.15
N ASN A 132 14.14 -10.03 -23.44
CA ASN A 132 14.41 -10.90 -24.59
C ASN A 132 13.32 -10.84 -25.64
N LEU A 133 13.31 -9.75 -26.40
CA LEU A 133 12.52 -9.66 -27.64
C LEU A 133 13.31 -9.05 -28.80
N ARG A 134 14.64 -9.25 -28.90
CA ARG A 134 15.36 -8.93 -30.15
C ARG A 134 16.78 -9.50 -30.33
N GLU A 135 17.03 -10.76 -29.97
CA GLU A 135 18.19 -11.48 -30.51
C GLU A 135 17.74 -12.86 -31.01
N ARG A 136 17.00 -12.88 -32.11
CA ARG A 136 16.93 -14.06 -32.97
C ARG A 136 17.86 -13.77 -34.16
N PRO A 137 19.03 -14.41 -34.26
CA PRO A 137 19.75 -14.42 -35.53
C PRO A 137 18.91 -15.18 -36.56
N LEU A 138 18.76 -14.58 -37.75
CA LEU A 138 18.24 -15.21 -38.96
C LEU A 138 19.24 -16.26 -39.47
#